data_AF-A0A4R1IBW4-F1
#
_entry.id   AF-A0A4R1IBW4-F1
#
_cell.length_a   1.000
_cell.length_b   1.000
_cell.length_c   1.000
_cell.angle_alpha   90.00
_cell.angle_beta   90.00
_cell.angle_gamma   90.00
#
_symmetry.space_group_name_H-M   'P 1'
#
loop_
_entity.id
_entity.type
_entity.pdbx_description
1 polymer ?
#
loop_
_entity_poly.entity_id
_entity_poly.type
_entity_poly.pdbx_seq_one_letter_code
_entity_poly.pdbx_strand_id
1 'polypeptide(L)'
;MRWMIAATVAGLTLWATPPVSAQNSTARGAIIGGVAGAAIGGAATGTAGGAAAGAAIGAGTGAVIGSNRNRRARAYYFQRGGRCYLRQNNGRVVRVDRRRCWR
;
A
#
# COMPACT_ATOMS: atom_id res chain seq x y z
N MET A 1 12.78 25.29 24.28
CA MET A 1 13.27 25.87 23.00
C MET A 1 14.02 24.90 22.08
N ARG A 2 14.58 23.76 22.53
CA ARG A 2 15.34 22.81 21.68
C ARG A 2 14.49 21.77 20.93
N TRP A 3 13.26 21.55 21.36
CA TRP A 3 12.34 20.56 20.79
C TRP A 3 11.62 21.02 19.50
N MET A 4 11.56 22.33 19.26
CA MET A 4 10.86 22.88 18.09
C MET A 4 11.66 22.79 16.78
N ILE A 5 12.98 22.60 16.87
CA ILE A 5 13.87 22.54 15.69
C ILE A 5 13.86 21.13 15.06
N ALA A 6 13.59 20.08 15.85
CA ALA A 6 13.46 18.72 15.32
C ALA A 6 12.20 18.54 14.46
N ALA A 7 11.16 19.33 14.73
CA ALA A 7 9.88 19.26 14.00
C ALA A 7 9.98 19.89 12.59
N THR A 8 10.82 20.90 12.40
CA THR A 8 10.95 21.59 11.09
C THR A 8 11.78 20.78 10.09
N VAL A 9 12.79 20.02 10.54
CA VAL A 9 13.60 19.16 9.67
C VAL A 9 12.79 17.94 9.18
N ALA A 10 11.86 17.44 9.99
CA ALA A 10 10.90 16.42 9.57
C ALA A 10 9.91 16.95 8.52
N GLY A 11 9.48 18.21 8.63
CA GLY A 11 8.60 18.87 7.66
C GLY A 11 9.25 19.08 6.29
N LEU A 12 10.55 19.40 6.25
CA LEU A 12 11.30 19.68 5.02
C LEU A 12 11.69 18.42 4.22
N THR A 13 11.82 17.27 4.86
CA THR A 13 12.14 16.00 4.16
C THR A 13 10.92 15.31 3.56
N LEU A 14 9.71 15.64 4.02
CA LEU A 14 8.44 15.19 3.43
C LEU A 14 8.18 15.74 2.02
N TRP A 15 8.91 16.77 1.58
CA TRP A 15 8.71 17.39 0.26
C TRP A 15 9.44 16.67 -0.87
N ALA A 16 10.41 15.80 -0.54
CA ALA A 16 11.31 15.17 -1.51
C ALA A 16 11.01 13.69 -1.78
N THR A 17 9.85 13.16 -1.40
CA THR A 17 9.53 11.76 -1.72
C THR A 17 9.16 11.64 -3.21
N PRO A 18 9.98 10.98 -4.06
CA PRO A 18 9.62 10.74 -5.45
C PRO A 18 8.34 9.90 -5.52
N PRO A 19 7.50 10.07 -6.55
CA PRO A 19 6.29 9.29 -6.71
C PRO A 19 6.65 7.80 -6.91
N VAL A 20 6.39 6.98 -5.89
CA VAL A 20 6.72 5.53 -5.94
C VAL A 20 5.70 4.83 -6.84
N SER A 21 6.09 4.61 -8.10
CA SER A 21 5.31 3.94 -9.14
C SER A 21 5.34 2.40 -9.00
N ALA A 22 4.80 1.87 -7.90
CA ALA A 22 4.65 0.42 -7.69
C ALA A 22 3.21 0.05 -7.27
N GLN A 23 2.25 0.23 -8.18
CA GLN A 23 0.86 -0.30 -8.13
C GLN A 23 0.01 0.33 -7.00
N ASN A 24 -0.74 1.38 -7.35
CA ASN A 24 -1.60 2.27 -6.54
C ASN A 24 -2.07 1.83 -5.14
N SER A 25 -2.40 0.55 -4.92
CA SER A 25 -2.82 0.07 -3.61
C SER A 25 -1.65 -0.20 -2.66
N THR A 26 -0.55 -0.80 -3.13
CA THR A 26 0.67 -1.13 -2.35
C THR A 26 1.35 0.13 -1.86
N ALA A 27 1.70 1.02 -2.78
CA ALA A 27 2.39 2.26 -2.46
C ALA A 27 1.53 3.16 -1.55
N ARG A 28 0.23 3.27 -1.82
CA ARG A 28 -0.68 4.05 -0.97
C ARG A 28 -0.80 3.49 0.43
N GLY A 29 -0.87 2.16 0.57
CA GLY A 29 -0.85 1.51 1.88
C GLY A 29 0.45 1.77 2.62
N ALA A 30 1.59 1.63 1.93
CA ALA A 30 2.91 1.86 2.50
C ALA A 30 3.14 3.32 2.94
N ILE A 31 2.69 4.28 2.14
CA ILE A 31 2.82 5.71 2.46
C ILE A 31 1.94 6.07 3.66
N ILE A 32 0.66 5.68 3.65
CA ILE A 32 -0.25 5.98 4.75
C ILE A 32 0.23 5.30 6.03
N GLY A 33 0.60 4.03 5.96
CA GLY A 33 1.14 3.29 7.10
C GLY A 33 2.45 3.88 7.59
N GLY A 34 3.35 4.29 6.69
CA GLY A 34 4.64 4.89 7.03
C GLY A 34 4.52 6.25 7.68
N VAL A 35 3.67 7.13 7.15
CA VAL A 35 3.44 8.46 7.75
C VAL A 35 2.75 8.35 9.10
N ALA A 36 1.70 7.52 9.21
CA ALA A 36 1.00 7.30 10.47
C ALA A 36 1.91 6.64 11.52
N GLY A 37 2.67 5.62 11.11
CA GLY A 37 3.64 4.95 11.96
C GLY A 37 4.76 5.88 12.42
N ALA A 38 5.24 6.78 11.55
CA ALA A 38 6.23 7.79 11.92
C ALA A 38 5.71 8.78 12.95
N ALA A 39 4.48 9.27 12.76
CA ALA A 39 3.85 10.19 13.68
C ALA A 39 3.62 9.54 15.05
N ILE A 40 3.11 8.31 15.09
CA ILE A 40 2.85 7.57 16.33
C ILE A 40 4.17 7.21 17.02
N GLY A 41 5.15 6.66 16.30
CA GLY A 41 6.44 6.27 16.85
C GLY A 41 7.26 7.46 17.34
N GLY A 42 7.16 8.61 16.65
CA GLY A 42 7.75 9.88 17.08
C GLY A 42 7.07 10.46 18.32
N ALA A 43 5.73 10.43 18.37
CA ALA A 43 4.97 10.93 19.53
C ALA A 43 5.13 10.04 20.76
N ALA A 44 5.16 8.72 20.60
CA ALA A 44 5.27 7.77 21.71
C ALA A 44 6.66 7.73 22.34
N THR A 45 7.72 7.94 21.54
CA THR A 45 9.10 7.87 22.04
C THR A 45 9.76 9.25 22.23
N GLY A 46 9.22 10.30 21.63
CA GLY A 46 9.84 11.63 21.60
C GLY A 46 11.16 11.68 20.81
N THR A 47 11.49 10.65 20.01
CA THR A 47 12.78 10.55 19.31
C THR A 47 12.60 10.32 17.81
N ALA A 48 13.58 10.78 17.03
CA ALA A 48 13.67 10.49 15.60
C ALA A 48 13.81 8.98 15.31
N GLY A 49 14.41 8.22 16.23
CA GLY A 49 14.54 6.77 16.14
C GLY A 49 13.19 6.05 16.21
N GLY A 50 12.30 6.47 17.13
CA GLY A 50 10.95 5.91 17.20
C GLY A 50 10.09 6.30 16.01
N ALA A 51 10.27 7.50 15.45
CA ALA A 51 9.61 7.90 14.20
C ALA A 51 10.08 7.04 13.02
N ALA A 52 11.39 6.82 12.86
CA ALA A 52 11.92 5.97 11.80
C ALA A 52 11.46 4.50 11.95
N ALA A 53 11.49 3.96 13.16
CA ALA A 53 11.02 2.59 13.45
C ALA A 53 9.53 2.43 13.17
N GLY A 54 8.70 3.37 13.64
CA GLY A 54 7.28 3.39 13.37
C GLY A 54 6.98 3.55 11.87
N ALA A 55 7.75 4.37 11.15
CA ALA A 55 7.63 4.53 9.71
C ALA A 55 7.92 3.22 8.97
N ALA A 56 9.00 2.52 9.32
CA ALA A 56 9.38 1.27 8.69
C ALA A 56 8.34 0.17 8.92
N ILE A 57 7.85 0.03 10.16
CA ILE A 57 6.83 -0.96 10.54
C ILE A 57 5.49 -0.65 9.84
N GLY A 58 5.07 0.61 9.89
CA GLY A 58 3.83 1.06 9.27
C GLY A 58 3.88 0.94 7.74
N ALA A 59 4.99 1.31 7.11
CA ALA A 59 5.17 1.19 5.67
C ALA A 59 5.22 -0.26 5.21
N GLY A 60 5.93 -1.14 5.92
CA GLY A 60 5.96 -2.57 5.62
C GLY A 60 4.57 -3.20 5.70
N THR A 61 3.83 -2.93 6.78
CA THR A 61 2.46 -3.45 6.98
C THR A 61 1.51 -2.93 5.90
N GLY A 62 1.56 -1.63 5.63
CA GLY A 62 0.75 -0.99 4.60
C GLY A 62 1.04 -1.48 3.18
N ALA A 63 2.32 -1.76 2.86
CA ALA A 63 2.74 -2.34 1.59
C ALA A 63 2.16 -3.75 1.41
N VAL A 64 2.23 -4.59 2.45
CA VAL A 64 1.68 -5.96 2.38
C VAL A 64 0.19 -5.94 2.09
N ILE A 65 -0.59 -5.14 2.82
CA ILE A 65 -2.04 -5.03 2.64
C ILE A 65 -2.38 -4.51 1.25
N GLY A 66 -1.68 -3.46 0.80
CA GLY A 66 -1.90 -2.87 -0.50
C GLY A 66 -1.54 -3.79 -1.66
N SER A 67 -0.47 -4.59 -1.51
CA SER A 67 -0.08 -5.61 -2.49
C SER A 67 -1.16 -6.68 -2.65
N ASN A 68 -1.77 -7.09 -1.55
CA ASN A 68 -2.81 -8.12 -1.55
C ASN A 68 -4.12 -7.61 -2.17
N ARG A 69 -4.44 -6.32 -1.99
CA ARG A 69 -5.58 -5.68 -2.70
C ARG A 69 -5.37 -5.64 -4.20
N ASN A 70 -4.19 -5.25 -4.66
CA ASN A 70 -3.88 -5.22 -6.09
C ASN A 70 -3.87 -6.63 -6.71
N ARG A 71 -3.36 -7.62 -5.97
CA ARG A 71 -3.43 -9.05 -6.31
C ARG A 71 -4.87 -9.52 -6.50
N ARG A 72 -5.80 -9.13 -5.62
CA ARG A 72 -7.24 -9.49 -5.73
C ARG A 72 -7.96 -8.70 -6.83
N ALA A 73 -7.68 -7.41 -6.99
CA ALA A 73 -8.28 -6.55 -8.01
C ALA A 73 -7.93 -6.97 -9.45
N ARG A 74 -6.80 -7.65 -9.65
CA ARG A 74 -6.42 -8.22 -10.95
C ARG A 74 -7.22 -9.45 -11.34
N ALA A 75 -7.97 -10.05 -10.41
CA ALA A 75 -8.85 -11.17 -10.74
C ALA A 75 -10.17 -10.64 -11.32
N TYR A 76 -10.33 -10.69 -12.64
CA TYR A 76 -11.54 -10.25 -13.31
C TYR A 76 -12.10 -11.34 -14.22
N TYR A 77 -13.43 -11.39 -14.28
CA TYR A 77 -14.18 -12.23 -15.20
C TYR A 77 -14.27 -11.52 -16.54
N PHE A 78 -14.02 -12.24 -17.63
CA PHE A 78 -14.19 -11.72 -18.97
C PHE A 78 -14.82 -12.78 -19.88
N GLN A 79 -15.66 -12.33 -20.80
CA GLN A 79 -16.27 -13.21 -21.80
C GLN A 79 -15.53 -13.10 -23.14
N ARG A 80 -15.30 -14.25 -23.78
CA ARG A 80 -14.73 -14.31 -25.14
C ARG A 80 -15.43 -15.42 -25.91
N GLY A 81 -16.08 -15.07 -27.03
CA GLY A 81 -16.78 -16.04 -27.89
C GLY A 81 -17.88 -16.83 -27.16
N GLY A 82 -18.63 -16.17 -26.27
CA GLY A 82 -19.71 -16.79 -25.48
C GLY A 82 -19.24 -17.68 -24.34
N ARG A 83 -17.94 -17.81 -24.06
CA ARG A 83 -17.41 -18.58 -22.92
C ARG A 83 -16.87 -17.64 -21.85
N CYS A 84 -17.11 -17.96 -20.58
CA CYS A 84 -16.65 -17.17 -19.43
C CYS A 84 -15.29 -17.65 -18.94
N TYR A 85 -14.37 -16.71 -18.70
CA TYR A 85 -13.05 -16.99 -18.18
C TYR A 85 -12.77 -16.12 -16.97
N LEU A 86 -12.11 -16.69 -15.97
CA LEU A 86 -11.56 -15.98 -14.83
C LEU A 86 -10.07 -15.84 -15.04
N ARG A 87 -9.58 -14.60 -15.15
CA ARG A 87 -8.15 -14.35 -15.06
C ARG A 87 -7.79 -14.34 -13.58
N GLN A 88 -7.02 -15.32 -13.14
CA GLN A 88 -6.49 -15.30 -11.79
C GLN A 88 -5.26 -14.41 -11.72
N ASN A 89 -4.96 -13.97 -10.51
CA ASN A 89 -3.82 -13.12 -10.19
C ASN A 89 -2.44 -13.71 -10.57
N ASN A 90 -2.33 -15.05 -10.65
CA ASN A 90 -1.14 -15.74 -11.14
C ASN A 90 -1.02 -15.75 -12.69
N GLY A 91 -1.85 -14.97 -13.40
CA GLY A 91 -1.88 -14.95 -14.86
C GLY A 91 -2.60 -16.14 -15.50
N ARG A 92 -3.00 -17.15 -14.70
CA ARG A 92 -3.71 -18.33 -15.19
C ARG A 92 -5.14 -17.95 -15.57
N VAL A 93 -5.51 -18.26 -16.80
CA VAL A 93 -6.88 -18.09 -17.30
C VAL A 93 -7.60 -19.43 -17.11
N VAL A 94 -8.66 -19.45 -16.30
CA VAL A 94 -9.44 -20.67 -16.06
C VAL A 94 -10.83 -20.48 -16.63
N ARG A 95 -11.34 -21.49 -17.34
CA ARG A 95 -12.77 -21.51 -17.69
C ARG A 95 -13.58 -21.66 -16.42
N VAL A 96 -14.59 -20.82 -16.29
CA VAL A 96 -15.55 -20.85 -15.20
C VAL A 96 -16.94 -21.00 -15.79
N ASP A 97 -17.83 -21.57 -15.00
CA ASP A 97 -19.22 -21.78 -15.39
C ASP A 97 -19.88 -20.45 -15.78
N ARG A 98 -20.71 -20.47 -16.83
CA ARG A 98 -21.38 -19.28 -17.38
C ARG A 98 -22.22 -18.55 -16.33
N ARG A 99 -22.76 -19.27 -15.33
CA ARG A 99 -23.54 -18.68 -14.24
C ARG A 99 -22.73 -17.75 -13.33
N ARG A 100 -21.40 -17.91 -13.25
CA ARG A 100 -20.53 -17.02 -12.46
C ARG A 100 -20.18 -15.71 -13.16
N CYS A 101 -20.42 -15.60 -14.46
CA CYS A 101 -20.21 -14.33 -15.20
C CYS A 101 -21.37 -13.33 -15.03
N TRP A 102 -22.54 -13.80 -14.57
CA TRP A 102 -23.79 -13.03 -14.52
C TRP A 102 -24.36 -12.90 -13.10
N ARG A 103 -23.56 -13.23 -12.08
CA ARG A 103 -23.83 -12.88 -10.67
C ARG A 103 -22.98 -11.66 -10.31
#